data_AF-A0AAD8QKV4-F1
#
_entry.id   AF-A0AAD8QKV4-F1
#
_cell.length_a   1.000
_cell.length_b   1.000
_cell.length_c   1.000
_cell.angle_alpha   90.00
_cell.angle_beta   90.00
_cell.angle_gamma   90.00
#
_symmetry.space_group_name_H-M   'P 1'
#
loop_
_entity.id
_entity.type
_entity.pdbx_description
1 polymer ?
#
loop_
_entity_poly.entity_id
_entity_poly.type
_entity_poly.pdbx_seq_one_letter_code
_entity_poly.pdbx_strand_id
1 'polypeptide(L)'
;MDHQTKVAVQKIVVSLQSVHEILEDILYRASEEKLERISERPNIDLKDGLRYLELEAHNIHDLAKEVEIKLSECREKERKEKSRMESMISSLTKENQDTRIMLEVAIAEKEAAENSFRALKDDGDQRRSAILQIAEKGLQKVGFGFIMEVISGDSERDEISSCSPSAASNERENKQEIDSLASIVGTTLKNLHHEINDLRQALNESRSDCDHLHLQAAEQAQKIMKQESHIQDLREREIFLLHSVEELTAGLKEVEQEATRWREACALEVEAGKLAIKALNQEVTLLREELRRVKADLHAANSKIQLKEKLAASAMAAQAAADACLKLADSRSAGLQQRIEELTRQMEQEDGHICAISS
;
A
#
# COMPACT_ATOMS: atom_id res chain seq x y z
N MET A 1 -41.63 -24.14 -1.48
CA MET A 1 -40.89 -23.64 -0.30
C MET A 1 -41.85 -22.90 0.59
N ASP A 2 -41.81 -23.19 1.89
CA ASP A 2 -42.63 -22.53 2.89
C ASP A 2 -42.19 -21.06 3.08
N HIS A 3 -43.06 -20.21 3.65
CA HIS A 3 -42.71 -18.80 3.87
C HIS A 3 -41.47 -18.67 4.77
N GLN A 4 -41.40 -19.52 5.79
CA GLN A 4 -40.27 -19.62 6.71
C GLN A 4 -38.96 -20.07 6.03
N THR A 5 -39.03 -20.96 5.02
CA THR A 5 -37.85 -21.39 4.26
C THR A 5 -37.28 -20.25 3.41
N LYS A 6 -38.14 -19.43 2.78
CA LYS A 6 -37.70 -18.27 1.99
C LYS A 6 -36.98 -17.22 2.86
N VAL A 7 -37.54 -16.91 4.02
CA VAL A 7 -36.93 -15.97 4.99
C VAL A 7 -35.57 -16.49 5.50
N ALA A 8 -35.43 -17.80 5.70
CA ALA A 8 -34.15 -18.41 6.08
C ALA A 8 -33.09 -18.26 4.98
N VAL A 9 -33.42 -18.64 3.73
CA VAL A 9 -32.49 -18.51 2.58
C VAL A 9 -32.03 -17.07 2.39
N GLN A 10 -32.95 -16.09 2.48
CA GLN A 10 -32.60 -14.69 2.30
C GLN A 10 -31.66 -14.16 3.39
N LYS A 11 -31.80 -14.62 4.64
CA LYS A 11 -30.84 -14.29 5.71
C LYS A 11 -29.45 -14.89 5.44
N ILE A 12 -29.37 -16.11 4.94
CA ILE A 12 -28.09 -16.75 4.63
C ILE A 12 -27.40 -16.01 3.48
N VAL A 13 -28.13 -15.64 2.42
CA VAL A 13 -27.59 -14.84 1.30
C VAL A 13 -26.98 -13.52 1.77
N VAL A 14 -27.68 -12.76 2.63
CA VAL A 14 -27.13 -11.51 3.18
C VAL A 14 -25.87 -11.75 4.02
N SER A 15 -25.83 -12.83 4.81
CA SER A 15 -24.64 -13.21 5.58
C SER A 15 -23.46 -13.60 4.68
N LEU A 16 -23.71 -14.36 3.60
CA LEU A 16 -22.68 -14.75 2.64
C LEU A 16 -22.11 -13.53 1.91
N GLN A 17 -22.97 -12.62 1.44
CA GLN A 17 -22.54 -11.36 0.81
C GLN A 17 -21.66 -10.53 1.75
N SER A 18 -22.01 -10.42 3.03
CA SER A 18 -21.18 -9.76 4.04
C SER A 18 -19.82 -10.45 4.24
N VAL A 19 -19.75 -11.79 4.19
CA VAL A 19 -18.48 -12.53 4.26
C VAL A 19 -17.64 -12.31 3.01
N HIS A 20 -18.24 -12.30 1.82
CA HIS A 20 -17.56 -11.99 0.56
C HIS A 20 -16.93 -10.59 0.58
N GLU A 21 -17.69 -9.57 0.98
CA GLU A 21 -17.21 -8.18 1.09
C GLU A 21 -16.04 -8.04 2.09
N ILE A 22 -16.10 -8.75 3.23
CA ILE A 22 -15.01 -8.78 4.22
C ILE A 22 -13.76 -9.45 3.64
N LEU A 23 -13.90 -10.56 2.93
CA LEU A 23 -12.77 -11.25 2.30
C LEU A 23 -12.15 -10.44 1.16
N GLU A 24 -12.95 -9.71 0.38
CA GLU A 24 -12.44 -8.79 -0.65
C GLU A 24 -11.66 -7.61 -0.04
N ASP A 25 -12.13 -7.01 1.06
CA ASP A 25 -11.39 -5.94 1.76
C ASP A 25 -10.07 -6.45 2.36
N ILE A 26 -10.07 -7.67 2.94
CA ILE A 26 -8.84 -8.30 3.44
C ILE A 26 -7.87 -8.60 2.29
N LEU A 27 -8.36 -9.12 1.17
CA LEU A 27 -7.53 -9.40 0.00
C LEU A 27 -6.91 -8.12 -0.57
N TYR A 28 -7.72 -7.07 -0.72
CA TYR A 28 -7.29 -5.76 -1.21
C TYR A 28 -6.21 -5.12 -0.31
N ARG A 29 -6.31 -5.28 1.01
CA ARG A 29 -5.27 -4.82 1.96
C ARG A 29 -4.00 -5.67 1.93
N ALA A 30 -4.10 -6.95 1.55
CA ALA A 30 -2.97 -7.87 1.46
C ALA A 30 -2.24 -7.80 0.10
N SER A 31 -2.90 -7.27 -0.94
CA SER A 31 -2.35 -7.09 -2.29
C SER A 31 -1.68 -5.72 -2.47
N GLU A 32 -0.39 -5.70 -2.79
CA GLU A 32 0.32 -4.49 -3.23
C GLU A 32 0.03 -4.15 -4.71
N GLU A 33 -0.44 -5.12 -5.50
CA GLU A 33 -0.86 -4.94 -6.89
C GLU A 33 -2.34 -4.57 -7.02
N LYS A 34 -2.64 -3.71 -8.00
CA LYS A 34 -3.97 -3.21 -8.29
C LYS A 34 -4.83 -4.31 -8.91
N LEU A 35 -5.58 -5.02 -8.06
CA LEU A 35 -6.38 -6.20 -8.42
C LEU A 35 -7.15 -6.03 -9.74
N GLU A 36 -6.85 -6.86 -10.74
CA GLU A 36 -7.86 -7.25 -11.73
C GLU A 36 -8.98 -7.98 -10.99
N ARG A 37 -10.24 -7.59 -11.23
CA ARG A 37 -11.38 -8.14 -10.50
C ARG A 37 -11.58 -9.61 -10.88
N ILE A 38 -11.18 -10.52 -9.99
CA ILE A 38 -11.40 -11.97 -10.16
C ILE A 38 -12.90 -12.32 -10.06
N SER A 39 -13.73 -11.47 -9.44
CA SER A 39 -15.18 -11.70 -9.30
C SER A 39 -16.00 -10.95 -10.38
N GLU A 40 -16.11 -11.53 -11.58
CA GLU A 40 -17.25 -11.22 -12.47
C GLU A 40 -18.52 -11.78 -11.84
N ARG A 41 -19.25 -10.94 -11.09
CA ARG A 41 -20.48 -11.34 -10.40
C ARG A 41 -21.54 -11.78 -11.42
N PRO A 42 -21.90 -13.07 -11.53
CA PRO A 42 -22.84 -13.52 -12.55
C PRO A 42 -24.25 -13.05 -12.19
N ASN A 43 -24.91 -12.39 -13.14
CA ASN A 43 -26.23 -11.80 -12.96
C ASN A 43 -27.34 -12.89 -13.01
N ILE A 44 -27.43 -13.68 -11.93
CA ILE A 44 -28.30 -14.86 -11.83
C ILE A 44 -29.68 -14.48 -11.29
N ASP A 45 -30.73 -14.93 -11.97
CA ASP A 45 -32.13 -14.74 -11.57
C ASP A 45 -32.41 -15.41 -10.20
N LEU A 46 -32.88 -14.62 -9.24
CA LEU A 46 -33.19 -15.00 -7.85
C LEU A 46 -34.24 -16.13 -7.69
N LYS A 47 -34.83 -16.61 -8.79
CA LYS A 47 -35.82 -17.71 -8.78
C LYS A 47 -35.25 -19.04 -8.30
N ASP A 48 -33.99 -19.35 -8.57
CA ASP A 48 -33.30 -20.58 -8.14
C ASP A 48 -32.33 -20.30 -6.97
N GLY A 49 -32.86 -19.74 -5.88
CA GLY A 49 -32.07 -19.32 -4.71
C GLY A 49 -31.20 -20.40 -4.04
N LEU A 50 -31.43 -21.70 -4.32
CA LEU A 50 -30.58 -22.81 -3.88
C LEU A 50 -29.29 -22.92 -4.72
N ARG A 51 -29.37 -22.74 -6.04
CA ARG A 51 -28.20 -22.72 -6.94
C ARG A 51 -27.36 -21.47 -6.75
N TYR A 52 -28.01 -20.33 -6.49
CA TYR A 52 -27.31 -19.10 -6.10
C TYR A 52 -26.50 -19.33 -4.81
N LEU A 53 -27.09 -19.98 -3.81
CA LEU A 53 -26.41 -20.26 -2.53
C LEU A 53 -25.19 -21.17 -2.70
N GLU A 54 -25.32 -22.21 -3.55
CA GLU A 54 -24.23 -23.14 -3.89
C GLU A 54 -23.07 -22.43 -4.58
N LEU A 55 -23.35 -21.56 -5.56
CA LEU A 55 -22.33 -20.79 -6.27
C LEU A 55 -21.67 -19.73 -5.38
N GLU A 56 -22.45 -18.97 -4.61
CA GLU A 56 -21.93 -17.96 -3.68
C GLU A 56 -21.03 -18.60 -2.62
N ALA A 57 -21.41 -19.77 -2.09
CA ALA A 57 -20.59 -20.54 -1.15
C ALA A 57 -19.29 -21.06 -1.78
N HIS A 58 -19.30 -21.44 -3.07
CA HIS A 58 -18.10 -21.84 -3.80
C HIS A 58 -17.16 -20.65 -4.02
N ASN A 59 -17.69 -19.51 -4.48
CA ASN A 59 -16.93 -18.27 -4.67
C ASN A 59 -16.27 -17.79 -3.37
N ILE A 60 -17.01 -17.81 -2.25
CA ILE A 60 -16.48 -17.46 -0.92
C ILE A 60 -15.38 -18.44 -0.47
N HIS A 61 -15.51 -19.73 -0.78
CA HIS A 61 -14.51 -20.72 -0.44
C HIS A 61 -13.19 -20.52 -1.21
N ASP A 62 -13.27 -20.20 -2.51
CA ASP A 62 -12.07 -19.96 -3.32
C ASP A 62 -11.44 -18.59 -3.01
N LEU A 63 -12.26 -17.55 -2.76
CA LEU A 63 -11.79 -16.26 -2.25
C LEU A 63 -11.10 -16.40 -0.89
N ALA A 64 -11.62 -17.24 0.01
CA ALA A 64 -11.01 -17.51 1.31
C ALA A 64 -9.64 -18.22 1.19
N LYS A 65 -9.47 -19.14 0.23
CA LYS A 65 -8.17 -19.75 -0.06
C LYS A 65 -7.16 -18.72 -0.57
N GLU A 66 -7.56 -17.85 -1.49
CA GLU A 66 -6.67 -16.83 -2.03
C GLU A 66 -6.24 -15.84 -0.93
N VAL A 67 -7.18 -15.43 -0.07
CA VAL A 67 -6.89 -14.65 1.15
C VAL A 67 -5.92 -15.38 2.08
N GLU A 68 -6.09 -16.69 2.31
CA GLU A 68 -5.17 -17.48 3.15
C GLU A 68 -3.75 -17.54 2.55
N ILE A 69 -3.65 -17.78 1.24
CA ILE A 69 -2.38 -17.79 0.48
C ILE A 69 -1.70 -16.42 0.60
N LYS A 70 -2.38 -15.32 0.24
CA LYS A 70 -1.81 -13.96 0.27
C LYS A 70 -1.42 -13.51 1.67
N LEU A 71 -2.21 -13.84 2.69
CA LEU A 71 -1.84 -13.59 4.09
C LEU A 71 -0.67 -14.47 4.56
N SER A 72 -0.47 -15.67 4.00
CA SER A 72 0.72 -16.49 4.30
C SER A 72 1.98 -15.88 3.67
N GLU A 73 1.91 -15.45 2.40
CA GLU A 73 2.99 -14.77 1.68
C GLU A 73 3.40 -13.47 2.38
N CYS A 74 2.43 -12.62 2.73
CA CYS A 74 2.66 -11.35 3.42
C CYS A 74 3.35 -11.55 4.78
N ARG A 75 2.83 -12.47 5.62
CA ARG A 75 3.46 -12.82 6.91
C ARG A 75 4.85 -13.44 6.76
N GLU A 76 5.14 -14.10 5.65
CA GLU A 76 6.49 -14.62 5.38
C GLU A 76 7.47 -13.53 4.92
N LYS A 77 7.04 -12.58 4.07
CA LYS A 77 7.82 -11.38 3.74
C LYS A 77 8.17 -10.59 5.01
N GLU A 78 7.18 -10.32 5.87
CA GLU A 78 7.36 -9.61 7.13
C GLU A 78 8.34 -10.34 8.06
N ARG A 79 8.21 -11.67 8.20
CA ARG A 79 9.13 -12.48 9.00
C ARG A 79 10.57 -12.44 8.47
N LYS A 80 10.76 -12.52 7.15
CA LYS A 80 12.09 -12.43 6.51
C LYS A 80 12.73 -11.07 6.74
N GLU A 81 11.99 -9.98 6.57
CA GLU A 81 12.53 -8.64 6.80
C GLU A 81 12.84 -8.41 8.28
N LYS A 82 11.96 -8.86 9.19
CA LYS A 82 12.21 -8.81 10.63
C LYS A 82 13.50 -9.54 11.01
N SER A 83 13.72 -10.77 10.54
CA SER A 83 14.96 -11.50 10.81
C SER A 83 16.19 -10.87 10.15
N ARG A 84 16.03 -10.19 9.00
CA ARG A 84 17.11 -9.38 8.39
C ARG A 84 17.49 -8.20 9.27
N MET A 85 16.50 -7.46 9.78
CA MET A 85 16.70 -6.35 10.71
C MET A 85 17.32 -6.82 12.03
N GLU A 86 16.84 -7.93 12.63
CA GLU A 86 17.39 -8.51 13.86
C GLU A 86 18.87 -8.91 13.70
N SER A 87 19.24 -9.48 12.55
CA SER A 87 20.63 -9.79 12.19
C SER A 87 21.49 -8.52 12.08
N MET A 88 21.00 -7.49 11.38
CA MET A 88 21.69 -6.20 11.25
C MET A 88 21.89 -5.50 12.60
N ILE A 89 20.85 -5.47 13.44
CA ILE A 89 20.91 -4.92 14.80
C ILE A 89 21.92 -5.70 15.65
N SER A 90 21.96 -7.02 15.54
CA SER A 90 22.92 -7.86 16.27
C SER A 90 24.36 -7.56 15.84
N SER A 91 24.60 -7.39 14.53
CA SER A 91 25.91 -7.01 13.99
C SER A 91 26.34 -5.63 14.47
N LEU A 92 25.47 -4.62 14.35
CA LEU A 92 25.73 -3.25 14.81
C LEU A 92 25.94 -3.18 16.33
N THR A 93 25.21 -3.98 17.11
CA THR A 93 25.39 -4.04 18.57
C THR A 93 26.76 -4.61 18.93
N LYS A 94 27.21 -5.66 18.20
CA LYS A 94 28.54 -6.22 18.38
C LYS A 94 29.63 -5.21 17.97
N GLU A 95 29.50 -4.56 16.82
CA GLU A 95 30.48 -3.56 16.33
C GLU A 95 30.61 -2.36 17.29
N ASN A 96 29.49 -1.89 17.86
CA ASN A 96 29.51 -0.87 18.91
C ASN A 96 30.21 -1.36 20.18
N GLN A 97 30.01 -2.62 20.58
CA GLN A 97 30.70 -3.22 21.72
C GLN A 97 32.20 -3.39 21.46
N ASP A 98 32.61 -3.83 20.27
CA ASP A 98 34.01 -3.97 19.87
C ASP A 98 34.69 -2.59 19.81
N THR A 99 34.02 -1.57 19.28
CA THR A 99 34.50 -0.18 19.26
C THR A 99 34.62 0.41 20.66
N ARG A 100 33.67 0.11 21.54
CA ARG A 100 33.75 0.48 22.96
C ARG A 100 34.96 -0.16 23.66
N ILE A 101 35.22 -1.45 23.43
CA ILE A 101 36.39 -2.13 24.00
C ILE A 101 37.69 -1.52 23.46
N MET A 102 37.76 -1.20 22.16
CA MET A 102 38.92 -0.51 21.58
C MET A 102 39.15 0.88 22.21
N LEU A 103 38.08 1.64 22.48
CA LEU A 103 38.17 2.93 23.17
C LEU A 103 38.63 2.77 24.62
N GLU A 104 38.09 1.79 25.36
CA GLU A 104 38.50 1.48 26.73
C GLU A 104 40.01 1.09 26.80
N VAL A 105 40.50 0.30 25.84
CA VAL A 105 41.94 -0.02 25.69
C VAL A 105 42.76 1.22 25.32
N ALA A 106 42.33 2.02 24.35
CA ALA A 106 43.05 3.23 23.94
C ALA A 106 43.14 4.28 25.08
N ILE A 107 42.10 4.40 25.90
CA ILE A 107 42.11 5.22 27.11
C ILE A 107 43.11 4.67 28.13
N ALA A 108 43.10 3.35 28.40
CA ALA A 108 44.04 2.73 29.33
C ALA A 108 45.51 2.87 28.87
N GLU A 109 45.80 2.73 27.57
CA GLU A 109 47.14 2.97 27.01
C GLU A 109 47.56 4.44 27.11
N LYS A 110 46.63 5.37 26.84
CA LYS A 110 46.86 6.81 27.05
C LYS A 110 47.16 7.13 28.51
N GLU A 111 46.39 6.60 29.45
CA GLU A 111 46.60 6.80 30.88
C GLU A 111 47.92 6.18 31.37
N ALA A 112 48.29 5.00 30.87
CA ALA A 112 49.59 4.38 31.16
C ALA A 112 50.75 5.27 30.67
N ALA A 113 50.63 5.82 29.45
CA ALA A 113 51.59 6.79 28.93
C ALA A 113 51.64 8.05 29.81
N GLU A 114 50.50 8.72 30.07
CA GLU A 114 50.43 9.92 30.94
C GLU A 114 50.98 9.68 32.36
N ASN A 115 50.79 8.49 32.93
CA ASN A 115 51.36 8.12 34.22
C ASN A 115 52.88 7.93 34.16
N SER A 116 53.41 7.32 33.10
CA SER A 116 54.87 7.25 32.87
C SER A 116 55.48 8.66 32.72
N PHE A 117 54.79 9.56 32.03
CA PHE A 117 55.13 10.98 31.94
C PHE A 117 55.14 11.72 33.28
N ARG A 118 54.20 11.40 34.19
CA ARG A 118 54.12 11.99 35.53
C ARG A 118 55.22 11.51 36.47
N ALA A 119 55.77 10.31 36.25
CA ALA A 119 56.86 9.75 37.06
C ALA A 119 58.22 10.43 36.78
N LEU A 120 58.44 10.91 35.55
CA LEU A 120 59.69 11.52 35.06
C LEU A 120 59.82 13.01 35.43
N LYS A 121 59.52 13.37 36.69
CA LYS A 121 59.19 14.74 37.05
C LYS A 121 60.38 15.71 37.15
N ASP A 122 61.59 15.22 37.44
CA ASP A 122 62.74 16.05 37.86
C ASP A 122 64.01 15.96 36.98
N ASP A 123 64.06 15.17 35.90
CA ASP A 123 65.20 15.15 34.97
C ASP A 123 64.81 15.35 33.50
N GLY A 124 65.47 16.30 32.84
CA GLY A 124 65.12 16.78 31.51
C GLY A 124 65.46 15.78 30.39
N ASP A 125 66.59 15.08 30.53
CA ASP A 125 67.07 14.16 29.50
C ASP A 125 66.43 12.76 29.62
N GLN A 126 66.22 12.24 30.83
CA GLN A 126 65.36 11.06 31.03
C GLN A 126 63.96 11.27 30.46
N ARG A 127 63.36 12.45 30.67
CA ARG A 127 62.05 12.78 30.11
C ARG A 127 62.05 12.78 28.58
N ARG A 128 63.12 13.27 27.95
CA ARG A 128 63.30 13.31 26.48
C ARG A 128 63.50 11.91 25.88
N SER A 129 64.30 11.07 26.53
CA SER A 129 64.51 9.68 26.14
C SER A 129 63.22 8.85 26.24
N ALA A 130 62.44 9.03 27.32
CA ALA A 130 61.16 8.36 27.48
C ALA A 130 60.10 8.79 26.45
N ILE A 131 60.04 10.09 26.09
CA ILE A 131 59.20 10.57 24.97
C ILE A 131 59.51 9.80 23.70
N LEU A 132 60.80 9.65 23.37
CA LEU A 132 61.25 8.96 22.17
C LEU A 132 60.89 7.47 22.20
N GLN A 133 61.11 6.76 23.32
CA GLN A 133 60.72 5.35 23.44
C GLN A 133 59.20 5.12 23.38
N ILE A 134 58.40 6.04 23.93
CA ILE A 134 56.92 5.96 23.84
C ILE A 134 56.47 6.20 22.40
N ALA A 135 57.04 7.20 21.72
CA ALA A 135 56.79 7.47 20.31
C ALA A 135 57.21 6.28 19.43
N GLU A 136 58.39 5.71 19.65
CA GLU A 136 58.92 4.54 18.93
C GLU A 136 58.02 3.32 19.12
N LYS A 137 57.62 2.98 20.35
CA LYS A 137 56.70 1.86 20.61
C LYS A 137 55.32 2.08 20.01
N GLY A 138 54.81 3.32 20.02
CA GLY A 138 53.59 3.68 19.32
C GLY A 138 53.72 3.46 17.80
N LEU A 139 54.82 3.93 17.22
CA LEU A 139 55.13 3.82 15.80
C LEU A 139 55.32 2.35 15.35
N GLN A 140 55.99 1.53 16.17
CA GLN A 140 56.11 0.08 15.97
C GLN A 140 54.73 -0.61 16.00
N LYS A 141 53.85 -0.26 16.95
CA LYS A 141 52.49 -0.84 17.06
C LYS A 141 51.61 -0.56 15.83
N VAL A 142 51.81 0.57 15.15
CA VAL A 142 51.10 0.91 13.89
C VAL A 142 51.88 0.51 12.62
N GLY A 143 52.97 -0.24 12.74
CA GLY A 143 53.72 -0.79 11.61
C GLY A 143 54.74 0.16 10.95
N PHE A 144 55.04 1.31 11.57
CA PHE A 144 55.92 2.36 11.03
C PHE A 144 57.32 2.43 11.70
N GLY A 145 57.71 1.43 12.49
CA GLY A 145 59.02 1.41 13.15
C GLY A 145 60.18 1.16 12.17
N PHE A 146 61.06 2.14 11.98
CA PHE A 146 62.13 2.09 10.98
C PHE A 146 63.55 2.06 11.59
N ILE A 147 64.33 1.10 11.11
CA ILE A 147 65.80 0.98 11.02
C ILE A 147 66.60 2.22 11.53
N MET A 148 67.24 2.10 12.71
CA MET A 148 68.14 3.12 13.29
C MET A 148 69.39 2.51 13.98
N GLU A 149 69.78 1.28 13.62
CA GLU A 149 70.89 0.55 14.29
C GLU A 149 72.21 0.53 13.50
N VAL A 150 72.29 1.25 12.36
CA VAL A 150 73.44 1.17 11.43
C VAL A 150 74.31 2.44 11.40
N ILE A 151 73.89 3.55 12.03
CA ILE A 151 74.57 4.85 11.91
C ILE A 151 74.85 5.48 13.28
N SER A 152 75.77 4.88 14.03
CA SER A 152 76.51 5.54 15.13
C SER A 152 77.84 4.84 15.30
N GLY A 153 78.87 5.35 14.62
CA GLY A 153 80.23 4.83 14.73
C GLY A 153 81.01 5.55 15.82
N ASP A 154 81.61 4.79 16.73
CA ASP A 154 82.68 5.30 17.59
C ASP A 154 84.03 5.10 16.88
N SER A 155 84.69 6.22 16.60
CA SER A 155 86.09 6.27 16.20
C SER A 155 86.90 6.77 17.39
N GLU A 156 87.30 5.87 18.28
CA GLU A 156 88.33 6.22 19.26
C GLU A 156 89.70 6.41 18.59
N ARG A 157 90.45 7.33 19.18
CA ARG A 157 91.68 7.92 18.67
C ARG A 157 92.74 7.67 19.72
N ASP A 158 93.93 7.24 19.30
CA ASP A 158 95.12 7.36 20.14
C ASP A 158 96.27 7.99 19.36
N GLU A 159 96.88 8.99 20.00
CA GLU A 159 98.18 9.58 19.67
C GLU A 159 99.19 8.91 20.65
N ILE A 160 100.52 9.00 20.59
CA ILE A 160 101.49 10.03 20.22
C ILE A 160 102.76 9.22 19.73
N SER A 161 103.89 9.72 19.22
CA SER A 161 104.78 10.79 19.71
C SER A 161 105.98 11.00 18.77
N SER A 162 106.63 12.15 18.93
CA SER A 162 107.81 12.66 18.22
C SER A 162 109.08 11.79 18.25
N CYS A 163 109.89 11.82 17.17
CA CYS A 163 111.18 12.55 17.15
C CYS A 163 112.00 12.34 15.86
N SER A 164 112.64 13.41 15.38
CA SER A 164 113.84 13.36 14.52
C SER A 164 115.07 13.72 15.40
N PRO A 165 116.35 13.54 14.96
CA PRO A 165 116.80 13.23 13.60
C PRO A 165 117.96 12.20 13.47
N SER A 166 118.36 11.99 12.21
CA SER A 166 119.73 11.75 11.71
C SER A 166 120.20 10.34 11.32
N ALA A 167 120.81 10.32 10.13
CA ALA A 167 121.91 9.47 9.66
C ALA A 167 121.68 7.96 9.39
N ALA A 168 121.58 7.68 8.09
CA ALA A 168 122.20 6.54 7.39
C ALA A 168 121.64 5.12 7.59
N SER A 169 120.60 4.75 6.82
CA SER A 169 120.57 3.46 6.10
C SER A 169 119.60 3.43 4.91
N ASN A 170 120.06 3.86 3.73
CA ASN A 170 119.28 3.78 2.49
C ASN A 170 119.18 2.33 2.00
N GLU A 171 118.04 1.65 2.22
CA GLU A 171 117.42 0.68 1.28
C GLU A 171 116.17 -0.03 1.87
N ARG A 172 116.03 -0.11 3.20
CA ARG A 172 114.98 -0.96 3.82
C ARG A 172 113.63 -0.28 4.03
N GLU A 173 113.59 1.03 4.27
CA GLU A 173 112.35 1.78 4.56
C GLU A 173 111.43 1.90 3.33
N ASN A 174 111.99 2.22 2.15
CA ASN A 174 111.27 2.30 0.88
C ASN A 174 110.34 1.10 0.63
N LYS A 175 110.77 -0.12 1.00
CA LYS A 175 109.99 -1.33 0.73
C LYS A 175 108.79 -1.45 1.67
N GLN A 176 108.97 -1.11 2.95
CA GLN A 176 107.90 -1.11 3.95
C GLN A 176 106.88 0.02 3.73
N GLU A 177 107.32 1.18 3.23
CA GLU A 177 106.44 2.26 2.78
C GLU A 177 105.63 1.88 1.53
N ILE A 178 106.27 1.25 0.53
CA ILE A 178 105.58 0.75 -0.68
C ILE A 178 104.55 -0.33 -0.32
N ASP A 179 104.89 -1.29 0.54
CA ASP A 179 103.95 -2.33 0.99
C ASP A 179 102.79 -1.74 1.80
N SER A 180 103.04 -0.69 2.60
CA SER A 180 102.01 0.05 3.34
C SER A 180 101.10 0.86 2.42
N LEU A 181 101.65 1.57 1.44
CA LEU A 181 100.90 2.27 0.39
C LEU A 181 100.06 1.30 -0.44
N ALA A 182 100.60 0.13 -0.81
CA ALA A 182 99.85 -0.91 -1.50
C ALA A 182 98.69 -1.46 -0.64
N SER A 183 98.88 -1.56 0.67
CA SER A 183 97.80 -1.92 1.61
C SER A 183 96.71 -0.83 1.71
N ILE A 184 97.09 0.45 1.77
CA ILE A 184 96.16 1.60 1.77
C ILE A 184 95.38 1.68 0.44
N VAL A 185 96.07 1.54 -0.69
CA VAL A 185 95.40 1.51 -2.01
C VAL A 185 94.53 0.26 -2.15
N GLY A 186 94.98 -0.90 -1.65
CA GLY A 186 94.21 -2.14 -1.68
C GLY A 186 92.95 -2.11 -0.78
N THR A 187 93.00 -1.41 0.35
CA THR A 187 91.84 -1.22 1.24
C THR A 187 90.87 -0.17 0.69
N THR A 188 91.36 0.98 0.22
CA THR A 188 90.51 2.00 -0.43
C THR A 188 89.83 1.46 -1.69
N LEU A 189 90.53 0.68 -2.54
CA LEU A 189 89.94 0.04 -3.72
C LEU A 189 88.86 -1.00 -3.35
N LYS A 190 89.04 -1.74 -2.25
CA LYS A 190 88.01 -2.66 -1.71
C LYS A 190 86.80 -1.88 -1.21
N ASN A 191 87.00 -0.80 -0.46
CA ASN A 191 85.91 0.02 0.07
C ASN A 191 85.09 0.64 -1.07
N LEU A 192 85.75 1.23 -2.08
CA LEU A 192 85.09 1.74 -3.29
C LEU A 192 84.34 0.63 -4.05
N HIS A 193 84.84 -0.61 -4.08
CA HIS A 193 84.12 -1.73 -4.69
C HIS A 193 82.85 -2.14 -3.93
N HIS A 194 82.84 -2.04 -2.60
CA HIS A 194 81.63 -2.25 -1.80
C HIS A 194 80.64 -1.12 -2.06
N GLU A 195 81.07 0.14 -1.95
CA GLU A 195 80.22 1.32 -2.19
C GLU A 195 79.61 1.33 -3.61
N ILE A 196 80.37 0.94 -4.64
CA ILE A 196 79.85 0.77 -6.01
C ILE A 196 78.79 -0.34 -6.09
N ASN A 197 78.92 -1.43 -5.33
CA ASN A 197 77.92 -2.49 -5.30
C ASN A 197 76.67 -2.08 -4.51
N ASP A 198 76.85 -1.39 -3.37
CA ASP A 198 75.75 -0.88 -2.54
C ASP A 198 74.91 0.15 -3.32
N LEU A 199 75.56 1.09 -4.03
CA LEU A 199 74.89 2.04 -4.92
C LEU A 199 74.16 1.36 -6.09
N ARG A 200 74.69 0.24 -6.62
CA ARG A 200 74.01 -0.55 -7.66
C ARG A 200 72.80 -1.29 -7.09
N GLN A 201 72.89 -1.80 -5.87
CA GLN A 201 71.76 -2.43 -5.18
C GLN A 201 70.66 -1.39 -4.94
N ALA A 202 70.97 -0.25 -4.32
CA ALA A 202 70.03 0.83 -4.08
C ALA A 202 69.38 1.36 -5.38
N LEU A 203 70.13 1.44 -6.49
CA LEU A 203 69.59 1.81 -7.80
C LEU A 203 68.62 0.75 -8.35
N ASN A 204 68.88 -0.53 -8.14
CA ASN A 204 68.00 -1.62 -8.59
C ASN A 204 66.73 -1.69 -7.72
N GLU A 205 66.85 -1.50 -6.41
CA GLU A 205 65.73 -1.39 -5.47
C GLU A 205 64.84 -0.19 -5.83
N SER A 206 65.41 1.01 -6.00
CA SER A 206 64.68 2.21 -6.42
C SER A 206 63.98 2.06 -7.79
N ARG A 207 64.55 1.28 -8.72
CA ARG A 207 63.88 0.93 -9.99
C ARG A 207 62.70 0.00 -9.78
N SER A 208 62.87 -1.04 -8.96
CA SER A 208 61.78 -1.97 -8.59
C SER A 208 60.61 -1.22 -7.92
N ASP A 209 60.92 -0.28 -7.03
CA ASP A 209 59.90 0.56 -6.38
C ASP A 209 59.19 1.49 -7.38
N CYS A 210 59.93 2.06 -8.33
CA CYS A 210 59.37 2.87 -9.41
C CYS A 210 58.42 2.05 -10.31
N ASP A 211 58.83 0.84 -10.70
CA ASP A 211 58.00 -0.08 -11.49
C ASP A 211 56.74 -0.51 -10.72
N HIS A 212 56.86 -0.76 -9.40
CA HIS A 212 55.72 -1.07 -8.53
C HIS A 212 54.73 0.09 -8.42
N LEU A 213 55.22 1.32 -8.18
CA LEU A 213 54.40 2.53 -8.13
C LEU A 213 53.73 2.81 -9.48
N HIS A 214 54.43 2.57 -10.60
CA HIS A 214 53.85 2.72 -11.94
C HIS A 214 52.74 1.69 -12.20
N LEU A 215 52.89 0.44 -11.74
CA LEU A 215 51.83 -0.57 -11.82
C LEU A 215 50.61 -0.15 -10.98
N GLN A 216 50.84 0.29 -9.74
CA GLN A 216 49.77 0.75 -8.85
C GLN A 216 49.05 1.98 -9.43
N ALA A 217 49.77 2.93 -10.01
CA ALA A 217 49.19 4.09 -10.69
C ALA A 217 48.33 3.69 -11.89
N ALA A 218 48.78 2.71 -12.70
CA ALA A 218 48.01 2.18 -13.82
C ALA A 218 46.72 1.46 -13.37
N GLU A 219 46.78 0.68 -12.29
CA GLU A 219 45.58 0.08 -11.69
C GLU A 219 44.58 1.12 -11.18
N GLN A 220 45.07 2.17 -10.50
CA GLN A 220 44.21 3.24 -10.01
C GLN A 220 43.58 4.03 -11.15
N ALA A 221 44.33 4.35 -12.21
CA ALA A 221 43.79 4.97 -13.42
C ALA A 221 42.69 4.10 -14.05
N GLN A 222 42.86 2.77 -14.11
CA GLN A 222 41.83 1.86 -14.62
C GLN A 222 40.59 1.81 -13.72
N LYS A 223 40.75 1.87 -12.39
CA LYS A 223 39.64 1.94 -11.42
C LYS A 223 38.86 3.26 -11.57
N ILE A 224 39.56 4.38 -11.72
CA ILE A 224 38.96 5.70 -11.96
C ILE A 224 38.15 5.71 -13.25
N MET A 225 38.69 5.24 -14.39
CA MET A 225 37.95 5.18 -15.65
C MET A 225 36.65 4.34 -15.55
N LYS A 226 36.69 3.21 -14.83
CA LYS A 226 35.50 2.36 -14.59
C LYS A 226 34.46 3.04 -13.69
N GLN A 227 34.89 3.83 -12.71
CA GLN A 227 34.00 4.61 -11.86
C GLN A 227 33.40 5.79 -12.63
N GLU A 228 34.19 6.45 -13.48
CA GLU A 228 33.75 7.57 -14.33
C GLU A 228 32.68 7.12 -15.34
N SER A 229 32.87 6.00 -16.02
CA SER A 229 31.83 5.43 -16.90
C SER A 229 30.57 5.06 -16.12
N HIS A 230 30.70 4.45 -14.94
CA HIS A 230 29.54 4.09 -14.12
C HIS A 230 28.76 5.32 -13.62
N ILE A 231 29.45 6.41 -13.25
CA ILE A 231 28.83 7.68 -12.89
C ILE A 231 28.09 8.27 -14.09
N GLN A 232 28.64 8.16 -15.30
CA GLN A 232 27.98 8.61 -16.52
C GLN A 232 26.70 7.82 -16.81
N ASP A 233 26.74 6.48 -16.74
CA ASP A 233 25.56 5.61 -16.89
C ASP A 233 24.44 5.98 -15.89
N LEU A 234 24.81 6.28 -14.63
CA LEU A 234 23.88 6.68 -13.59
C LEU A 234 23.24 8.05 -13.88
N ARG A 235 24.00 9.03 -14.39
CA ARG A 235 23.47 10.35 -14.79
C ARG A 235 22.50 10.26 -15.96
N GLU A 236 22.82 9.45 -16.97
CA GLU A 236 21.93 9.25 -18.12
C GLU A 236 20.62 8.58 -17.70
N ARG A 237 20.69 7.62 -16.77
CA ARG A 237 19.51 7.03 -16.14
C ARG A 237 18.72 8.02 -15.28
N GLU A 238 19.39 8.89 -14.53
CA GLU A 238 18.75 9.95 -13.74
C GLU A 238 17.96 10.90 -14.64
N ILE A 239 18.56 11.38 -15.73
CA ILE A 239 17.91 12.25 -16.72
C ILE A 239 16.68 11.57 -17.34
N PHE A 240 16.81 10.29 -17.73
CA PHE A 240 15.68 9.52 -18.27
C PHE A 240 14.53 9.36 -17.25
N LEU A 241 14.86 9.06 -15.99
CA LEU A 241 13.86 8.91 -14.92
C LEU A 241 13.18 10.24 -14.59
N LEU A 242 13.92 11.36 -14.58
CA LEU A 242 13.35 12.70 -14.40
C LEU A 242 12.33 13.01 -15.49
N HIS A 243 12.68 12.78 -16.76
CA HIS A 243 11.78 13.01 -17.88
C HIS A 243 10.51 12.12 -17.80
N SER A 244 10.67 10.84 -17.46
CA SER A 244 9.55 9.93 -17.27
C SER A 244 8.63 10.36 -16.11
N VAL A 245 9.18 10.89 -15.01
CA VAL A 245 8.40 11.45 -13.90
C VAL A 245 7.66 12.73 -14.31
N GLU A 246 8.27 13.59 -15.14
CA GLU A 246 7.62 14.78 -15.68
C GLU A 246 6.43 14.43 -16.59
N GLU A 247 6.59 13.46 -17.50
CA GLU A 247 5.51 12.94 -18.36
C GLU A 247 4.36 12.34 -17.54
N LEU A 248 4.67 11.49 -16.56
CA LEU A 248 3.66 10.91 -15.65
C LEU A 248 2.95 11.99 -14.83
N THR A 249 3.67 13.03 -14.40
CA THR A 249 3.10 14.17 -13.66
C THR A 249 2.19 15.03 -14.54
N ALA A 250 2.50 15.18 -15.83
CA ALA A 250 1.63 15.85 -16.79
C ALA A 250 0.35 15.03 -17.03
N GLY A 251 0.47 13.74 -17.33
CA GLY A 251 -0.68 12.84 -17.53
C GLY A 251 -1.59 12.74 -16.29
N LEU A 252 -1.02 12.75 -15.08
CA LEU A 252 -1.81 12.77 -13.83
C LEU A 252 -2.68 14.03 -13.74
N LYS A 253 -2.14 15.21 -14.09
CA LYS A 253 -2.90 16.48 -14.08
C LYS A 253 -4.04 16.47 -15.11
N GLU A 254 -3.83 15.90 -16.29
CA GLU A 254 -4.89 15.75 -17.30
C GLU A 254 -6.03 14.84 -16.81
N VAL A 255 -5.67 13.69 -16.21
CA VAL A 255 -6.64 12.76 -15.62
C VAL A 255 -7.37 13.40 -14.43
N GLU A 256 -6.68 14.18 -13.60
CA GLU A 256 -7.31 14.93 -12.49
C GLU A 256 -8.31 15.97 -13.00
N GLN A 257 -7.97 16.73 -14.04
CA GLN A 257 -8.86 17.69 -14.68
C GLN A 257 -10.10 16.99 -15.25
N GLU A 258 -9.94 15.91 -16.02
CA GLU A 258 -11.08 15.19 -16.58
C GLU A 258 -11.94 14.55 -15.45
N ALA A 259 -11.33 14.06 -14.37
CA ALA A 259 -12.05 13.58 -13.19
C ALA A 259 -12.85 14.69 -12.47
N THR A 260 -12.35 15.94 -12.44
CA THR A 260 -13.16 17.08 -11.96
C THR A 260 -14.33 17.36 -12.90
N ARG A 261 -14.11 17.32 -14.22
CA ARG A 261 -15.14 17.55 -15.24
C ARG A 261 -16.29 16.52 -15.18
N TRP A 262 -15.97 15.23 -15.02
CA TRP A 262 -16.98 14.18 -14.81
C TRP A 262 -17.72 14.35 -13.49
N ARG A 263 -17.02 14.74 -12.41
CA ARG A 263 -17.65 14.97 -11.10
C ARG A 263 -18.68 16.11 -11.15
N GLU A 264 -18.37 17.19 -11.86
CA GLU A 264 -19.28 18.32 -12.10
C GLU A 264 -20.47 17.90 -12.97
N ALA A 265 -20.24 17.15 -14.06
CA ALA A 265 -21.31 16.63 -14.91
C ALA A 265 -22.29 15.74 -14.12
N CYS A 266 -21.78 14.78 -13.35
CA CYS A 266 -22.62 13.92 -12.49
C CYS A 266 -23.38 14.72 -11.41
N ALA A 267 -22.78 15.78 -10.84
CA ALA A 267 -23.46 16.64 -9.89
C ALA A 267 -24.66 17.37 -10.54
N LEU A 268 -24.50 17.87 -11.77
CA LEU A 268 -25.57 18.51 -12.54
C LEU A 268 -26.68 17.51 -12.89
N GLU A 269 -26.34 16.29 -13.30
CA GLU A 269 -27.33 15.22 -13.57
C GLU A 269 -28.12 14.84 -12.31
N VAL A 270 -27.45 14.75 -11.16
CA VAL A 270 -28.12 14.47 -9.87
C VAL A 270 -29.08 15.60 -9.47
N GLU A 271 -28.71 16.87 -9.65
CA GLU A 271 -29.64 17.98 -9.39
C GLU A 271 -30.80 18.03 -10.40
N ALA A 272 -30.55 17.77 -11.69
CA ALA A 272 -31.61 17.63 -12.69
C ALA A 272 -32.58 16.49 -12.34
N GLY A 273 -32.06 15.34 -11.91
CA GLY A 273 -32.85 14.20 -11.42
C GLY A 273 -33.69 14.55 -10.18
N LYS A 274 -33.12 15.27 -9.20
CA LYS A 274 -33.85 15.77 -8.03
C LYS A 274 -34.99 16.71 -8.42
N LEU A 275 -34.79 17.60 -9.41
CA LEU A 275 -35.83 18.50 -9.91
C LEU A 275 -36.93 17.72 -10.64
N ALA A 276 -36.59 16.75 -11.49
CA ALA A 276 -37.56 15.89 -12.17
C ALA A 276 -38.41 15.07 -11.16
N ILE A 277 -37.79 14.49 -10.13
CA ILE A 277 -38.49 13.77 -9.06
C ILE A 277 -39.43 14.71 -8.28
N LYS A 278 -39.03 15.97 -8.01
CA LYS A 278 -39.91 16.95 -7.37
C LYS A 278 -41.15 17.26 -8.23
N ALA A 279 -40.96 17.48 -9.53
CA ALA A 279 -42.06 17.74 -10.47
C ALA A 279 -43.02 16.54 -10.58
N LEU A 280 -42.49 15.33 -10.74
CA LEU A 280 -43.30 14.10 -10.80
C LEU A 280 -44.10 13.87 -9.50
N ASN A 281 -43.50 14.15 -8.33
CA ASN A 281 -44.22 14.06 -7.06
C ASN A 281 -45.38 15.07 -6.97
N GLN A 282 -45.22 16.29 -7.50
CA GLN A 282 -46.30 17.28 -7.57
C GLN A 282 -47.44 16.79 -8.45
N GLU A 283 -47.14 16.27 -9.65
CA GLU A 283 -48.13 15.67 -10.55
C GLU A 283 -48.87 14.50 -9.89
N VAL A 284 -48.15 13.59 -9.23
CA VAL A 284 -48.74 12.47 -8.47
C VAL A 284 -49.64 12.97 -7.34
N THR A 285 -49.33 14.08 -6.66
CA THR A 285 -50.25 14.66 -5.65
C THR A 285 -51.53 15.21 -6.29
N LEU A 286 -51.44 15.91 -7.42
CA LEU A 286 -52.60 16.44 -8.14
C LEU A 286 -53.51 15.31 -8.66
N LEU A 287 -52.93 14.28 -9.29
CA LEU A 287 -53.67 13.10 -9.78
C LEU A 287 -54.34 12.33 -8.64
N ARG A 288 -53.71 12.24 -7.46
CA ARG A 288 -54.34 11.65 -6.25
C ARG A 288 -55.51 12.49 -5.75
N GLU A 289 -55.45 13.81 -5.87
CA GLU A 289 -56.54 14.71 -5.50
C GLU A 289 -57.71 14.65 -6.48
N GLU A 290 -57.43 14.53 -7.78
CA GLU A 290 -58.44 14.29 -8.83
C GLU A 290 -59.12 12.93 -8.67
N LEU A 291 -58.35 11.86 -8.48
CA LEU A 291 -58.89 10.53 -8.21
C LEU A 291 -59.80 10.52 -6.97
N ARG A 292 -59.44 11.26 -5.92
CA ARG A 292 -60.28 11.40 -4.71
C ARG A 292 -61.59 12.12 -5.00
N ARG A 293 -61.55 13.20 -5.79
CA ARG A 293 -62.76 13.95 -6.23
C ARG A 293 -63.68 13.06 -7.06
N VAL A 294 -63.16 12.44 -8.12
CA VAL A 294 -63.92 11.52 -9.00
C VAL A 294 -64.52 10.35 -8.21
N LYS A 295 -63.80 9.80 -7.22
CA LYS A 295 -64.33 8.75 -6.35
C LYS A 295 -65.48 9.22 -5.46
N ALA A 296 -65.44 10.46 -4.97
CA ALA A 296 -66.54 11.05 -4.20
C ALA A 296 -67.77 11.32 -5.08
N ASP A 297 -67.57 11.86 -6.28
CA ASP A 297 -68.63 12.11 -7.26
C ASP A 297 -69.30 10.81 -7.71
N LEU A 298 -68.51 9.75 -7.96
CA LEU A 298 -69.01 8.41 -8.28
C LEU A 298 -69.83 7.82 -7.12
N HIS A 299 -69.37 7.98 -5.88
CA HIS A 299 -70.13 7.53 -4.70
C HIS A 299 -71.48 8.26 -4.60
N ALA A 300 -71.49 9.60 -4.76
CA ALA A 300 -72.72 10.39 -4.75
C ALA A 300 -73.69 10.01 -5.88
N ALA A 301 -73.17 9.77 -7.10
CA ALA A 301 -73.95 9.29 -8.23
C ALA A 301 -74.56 7.90 -7.97
N ASN A 302 -73.78 6.97 -7.40
CA ASN A 302 -74.24 5.63 -7.05
C ASN A 302 -75.33 5.67 -5.95
N SER A 303 -75.15 6.49 -4.91
CA SER A 303 -76.20 6.71 -3.90
C SER A 303 -77.49 7.28 -4.51
N LYS A 304 -77.38 8.18 -5.50
CA LYS A 304 -78.53 8.74 -6.22
C LYS A 304 -79.24 7.69 -7.10
N ILE A 305 -78.49 6.76 -7.70
CA ILE A 305 -79.06 5.64 -8.46
C ILE A 305 -79.84 4.72 -7.51
N GLN A 306 -79.26 4.31 -6.38
CA GLN A 306 -79.95 3.48 -5.38
C GLN A 306 -81.24 4.12 -4.83
N LEU A 307 -81.27 5.44 -4.66
CA LEU A 307 -82.50 6.16 -4.28
C LEU A 307 -83.55 6.12 -5.39
N LYS A 308 -83.14 6.27 -6.66
CA LYS A 308 -84.06 6.13 -7.82
C LYS A 308 -84.59 4.72 -7.97
N GLU A 309 -83.77 3.69 -7.75
CA GLU A 309 -84.18 2.28 -7.78
C GLU A 309 -85.23 1.99 -6.70
N LYS A 310 -85.00 2.45 -5.45
CA LYS A 310 -85.97 2.33 -4.36
C LYS A 310 -87.27 3.08 -4.66
N LEU A 311 -87.18 4.28 -5.23
CA LEU A 311 -88.36 5.06 -5.62
C LEU A 311 -89.15 4.35 -6.74
N ALA A 312 -88.47 3.80 -7.75
CA ALA A 312 -89.10 3.04 -8.82
C ALA A 312 -89.79 1.77 -8.30
N ALA A 313 -89.14 1.02 -7.40
CA ALA A 313 -89.74 -0.14 -6.75
C ALA A 313 -90.98 0.24 -5.91
N SER A 314 -90.93 1.35 -5.17
CA SER A 314 -92.09 1.87 -4.42
C SER A 314 -93.22 2.33 -5.35
N ALA A 315 -92.91 2.94 -6.49
CA ALA A 315 -93.90 3.35 -7.48
C ALA A 315 -94.57 2.13 -8.16
N MET A 316 -93.80 1.10 -8.51
CA MET A 316 -94.32 -0.16 -9.04
C MET A 316 -95.23 -0.87 -8.02
N ALA A 317 -94.84 -0.90 -6.74
CA ALA A 317 -95.67 -1.48 -5.68
C ALA A 317 -96.98 -0.69 -5.47
N ALA A 318 -96.92 0.64 -5.50
CA ALA A 318 -98.11 1.50 -5.42
C ALA A 318 -99.03 1.32 -6.63
N GLN A 319 -98.48 1.20 -7.84
CA GLN A 319 -99.24 0.92 -9.06
C GLN A 319 -99.92 -0.45 -8.98
N ALA A 320 -99.20 -1.51 -8.58
CA ALA A 320 -99.77 -2.84 -8.44
C ALA A 320 -100.91 -2.89 -7.39
N ALA A 321 -100.80 -2.11 -6.31
CA ALA A 321 -101.88 -1.95 -5.33
C ALA A 321 -103.08 -1.19 -5.91
N ALA A 322 -102.85 -0.14 -6.70
CA ALA A 322 -103.93 0.60 -7.38
C ALA A 322 -104.66 -0.27 -8.41
N ASP A 323 -103.93 -1.04 -9.22
CA ASP A 323 -104.50 -1.98 -10.20
C ASP A 323 -105.32 -3.09 -9.52
N ALA A 324 -104.90 -3.56 -8.34
CA ALA A 324 -105.67 -4.51 -7.54
C ALA A 324 -106.96 -3.88 -6.97
N CYS A 325 -106.90 -2.62 -6.52
CA CYS A 325 -108.08 -1.87 -6.09
C CYS A 325 -109.09 -1.63 -7.24
N LEU A 326 -108.60 -1.31 -8.44
CA LEU A 326 -109.46 -1.17 -9.63
C LEU A 326 -110.15 -2.49 -9.98
N LYS A 327 -109.41 -3.60 -10.07
CA LYS A 327 -110.00 -4.94 -10.31
C LYS A 327 -111.03 -5.34 -9.23
N LEU A 328 -110.82 -4.94 -7.98
CA LEU A 328 -111.77 -5.15 -6.90
C LEU A 328 -113.03 -4.26 -7.06
N ALA A 329 -112.88 -3.02 -7.53
CA ALA A 329 -114.00 -2.14 -7.84
C ALA A 329 -114.81 -2.67 -9.03
N ASP A 330 -114.15 -3.09 -10.11
CA ASP A 330 -114.78 -3.64 -11.33
C ASP A 330 -115.55 -4.93 -11.05
N SER A 331 -114.97 -5.84 -10.25
CA SER A 331 -115.67 -7.07 -9.85
C SER A 331 -116.86 -6.80 -8.92
N ARG A 332 -116.78 -5.77 -8.05
CA ARG A 332 -117.91 -5.32 -7.23
C ARG A 332 -119.01 -4.66 -8.07
N SER A 333 -118.67 -3.80 -9.04
CA SER A 333 -119.66 -3.17 -9.91
C SER A 333 -120.35 -4.19 -10.81
N ALA A 334 -119.62 -5.16 -11.37
CA ALA A 334 -120.20 -6.28 -12.11
C ALA A 334 -121.15 -7.13 -11.26
N GLY A 335 -120.78 -7.45 -10.01
CA GLY A 335 -121.66 -8.17 -9.08
C GLY A 335 -122.91 -7.37 -8.68
N LEU A 336 -122.79 -6.05 -8.55
CA LEU A 336 -123.93 -5.16 -8.32
C LEU A 336 -124.84 -5.06 -9.55
N GLN A 337 -124.27 -4.99 -10.77
CA GLN A 337 -125.02 -5.01 -12.03
C GLN A 337 -125.83 -6.30 -12.16
N GLN A 338 -125.22 -7.47 -11.97
CA GLN A 338 -125.92 -8.76 -11.96
C GLN A 338 -127.06 -8.80 -10.92
N ARG A 339 -126.86 -8.19 -9.75
CA ARG A 339 -127.92 -8.11 -8.73
C ARG A 339 -129.05 -7.16 -9.14
N ILE A 340 -128.74 -6.05 -9.79
CA ILE A 340 -129.74 -5.13 -10.36
C ILE A 340 -130.51 -5.80 -11.49
N GLU A 341 -129.84 -6.47 -12.41
CA GLU A 341 -130.47 -7.23 -13.51
C GLU A 341 -131.41 -8.33 -12.98
N GLU A 342 -130.98 -9.11 -11.98
CA GLU A 342 -131.83 -10.12 -11.34
C GLU A 342 -133.05 -9.51 -10.64
N LEU A 343 -132.88 -8.39 -9.93
CA LEU A 343 -134.00 -7.66 -9.31
C LEU A 343 -134.95 -7.08 -10.36
N THR A 344 -134.44 -6.53 -11.46
CA THR A 344 -135.26 -6.04 -12.59
C THR A 344 -136.07 -7.17 -13.20
N ARG A 345 -135.45 -8.34 -13.44
CA ARG A 345 -136.15 -9.53 -13.93
C ARG A 345 -137.22 -10.02 -12.96
N GLN A 346 -136.98 -9.91 -11.65
CA GLN A 346 -138.00 -10.24 -10.62
C GLN A 346 -139.19 -9.27 -10.69
N MET A 347 -138.95 -7.96 -10.85
CA MET A 347 -140.03 -6.99 -11.08
C MET A 347 -140.81 -7.29 -12.37
N GLU A 348 -140.12 -7.57 -13.48
CA GLU A 348 -140.77 -7.92 -14.76
C GLU A 348 -141.64 -9.19 -14.65
N GLN A 349 -141.22 -10.16 -13.82
CA GLN A 349 -142.00 -11.36 -13.53
C GLN A 349 -143.21 -11.06 -12.63
N GLU A 350 -143.05 -10.23 -11.60
CA GLU A 350 -144.16 -9.79 -10.73
C GLU A 350 -145.20 -8.97 -11.52
N ASP A 351 -144.77 -8.03 -12.37
CA ASP A 351 -145.64 -7.28 -13.28
C ASP A 351 -146.35 -8.21 -14.29
N GLY A 352 -145.63 -9.20 -14.83
CA GLY A 352 -146.21 -10.25 -15.67
C GLY A 352 -147.26 -11.10 -14.95
N HIS A 353 -147.04 -11.42 -13.67
CA HIS A 353 -148.00 -12.12 -12.83
C HIS A 353 -149.22 -11.26 -12.49
N ILE A 354 -149.04 -9.94 -12.29
CA ILE A 354 -150.16 -8.98 -12.10
C ILE A 354 -151.03 -8.93 -13.37
N CYS A 355 -150.42 -8.88 -14.56
CA CYS A 355 -151.16 -8.99 -15.83
C CYS A 355 -151.88 -10.34 -15.98
N ALA A 356 -151.26 -11.46 -15.57
CA ALA A 356 -151.86 -12.79 -15.69
C ALA A 356 -153.00 -13.08 -14.68
N ILE A 357 -153.11 -12.32 -13.58
CA ILE A 357 -154.25 -12.36 -12.65
C ILE A 357 -155.38 -11.40 -13.10
N SER A 358 -155.10 -10.55 -14.10
CA SER A 358 -156.02 -9.53 -14.63
C SER A 358 -156.72 -9.98 -15.94
N SER A 359 -156.81 -11.28 -16.21
CA SER A 359 -157.50 -11.89 -17.36
C SER A 359 -158.09 -13.25 -17.00
#